data_AF-A0A947NVC7-F1
#
_entry.id   AF-A0A947NVC7-F1
#
_cell.length_a   1.000
_cell.length_b   1.000
_cell.length_c   1.000
_cell.angle_alpha   90.00
_cell.angle_beta   90.00
_cell.angle_gamma   90.00
#
_symmetry.space_group_name_H-M   'P 1'
#
loop_
_entity.id
_entity.type
_entity.pdbx_description
1 polymer ?
#
loop_
_entity_poly.entity_id
_entity_poly.type
_entity_poly.pdbx_seq_one_letter_code
_entity_poly.pdbx_strand_id
1 'polypeptide(L)'
;MKIDRKFKFVATNPCKGNVYTEQNAMIFCAKDKALIPTLQAYYVECARLGCGNEHLESIELLMERVKIFQAVGDEEHRHIPDTETDCEIDRCIGGKGL
;
A
#
# COMPACT_ATOMS: atom_id res chain seq x y z
N MET A 1 8.69 -12.58 -12.06
CA MET A 1 8.02 -13.05 -10.83
C MET A 1 7.05 -11.98 -10.39
N LYS A 2 5.84 -12.31 -9.95
CA LYS A 2 4.91 -11.29 -9.42
C LYS A 2 5.34 -10.85 -8.02
N ILE A 3 5.33 -9.53 -7.79
CA ILE A 3 5.64 -8.89 -6.52
C ILE A 3 4.40 -8.93 -5.65
N ASP A 4 3.31 -8.31 -6.12
CA ASP A 4 2.00 -8.52 -5.53
C ASP A 4 1.40 -9.84 -6.03
N ARG A 5 0.95 -10.66 -5.10
CA ARG A 5 0.35 -11.97 -5.37
C ARG A 5 -1.09 -12.06 -4.87
N LYS A 6 -1.55 -11.06 -4.10
CA LYS A 6 -2.91 -10.95 -3.56
C LYS A 6 -3.78 -10.15 -4.53
N PHE A 7 -3.24 -9.11 -5.14
CA PHE A 7 -3.96 -8.24 -6.07
C PHE A 7 -3.46 -8.35 -7.52
N LYS A 8 -4.38 -8.11 -8.47
CA LYS A 8 -4.10 -7.95 -9.90
C LYS A 8 -4.58 -6.56 -10.32
N PHE A 9 -3.71 -5.76 -10.93
CA PHE A 9 -4.02 -4.37 -11.24
C PHE A 9 -3.21 -3.83 -12.42
N VAL A 10 -3.69 -2.73 -12.99
CA VAL A 10 -2.96 -1.91 -13.96
C VAL A 10 -3.17 -0.45 -13.55
N ALA A 11 -2.10 0.25 -13.22
CA ALA A 11 -2.14 1.65 -12.77
C ALA A 11 -1.22 2.50 -13.67
N THR A 12 -1.76 3.58 -14.23
CA THR A 12 -1.01 4.49 -15.12
C THR A 12 -0.72 5.80 -14.40
N ASN A 13 0.54 6.23 -14.41
CA ASN A 13 0.92 7.57 -13.96
C ASN A 13 0.47 8.60 -15.04
N PRO A 14 -0.50 9.48 -14.75
CA PRO A 14 -1.07 10.37 -15.77
C PRO A 14 -0.08 11.45 -16.26
N CYS A 15 0.96 11.77 -15.47
CA CYS A 15 1.95 12.78 -15.82
C CYS A 15 3.09 12.24 -16.71
N LYS A 16 3.39 10.94 -16.62
CA LYS A 16 4.56 10.32 -17.28
C LYS A 16 4.22 9.17 -18.24
N GLY A 17 2.98 8.69 -18.25
CA GLY A 17 2.55 7.53 -19.05
C GLY A 17 3.05 6.17 -18.54
N ASN A 18 3.90 6.14 -17.51
CA ASN A 18 4.39 4.89 -16.90
C ASN A 18 3.24 4.00 -16.42
N VAL A 19 3.33 2.71 -16.70
CA VAL A 19 2.34 1.70 -16.28
C VAL A 19 2.95 0.77 -15.23
N TYR A 20 2.20 0.55 -14.15
CA TYR A 20 2.53 -0.32 -13.04
C TYR A 20 1.50 -1.46 -12.94
N THR A 21 1.95 -2.65 -12.56
CA THR A 21 1.14 -3.87 -12.47
C THR A 21 1.62 -4.72 -11.28
N GLU A 22 0.96 -5.85 -11.01
CA GLU A 22 1.38 -6.76 -9.94
C GLU A 22 2.78 -7.38 -10.15
N GLN A 23 3.40 -7.16 -11.31
CA GLN A 23 4.77 -7.58 -11.62
C GLN A 23 5.86 -6.61 -11.10
N ASN A 24 5.52 -5.33 -10.85
CA ASN A 24 6.51 -4.29 -10.51
C ASN A 24 6.05 -3.31 -9.42
N ALA A 25 4.87 -3.51 -8.84
CA ALA A 25 4.34 -2.73 -7.73
C ALA A 25 3.48 -3.62 -6.80
N MET A 26 2.99 -3.04 -5.71
CA MET A 26 2.06 -3.68 -4.77
C MET A 26 0.97 -2.72 -4.32
N ILE A 27 -0.18 -3.26 -3.90
CA ILE A 27 -1.31 -2.50 -3.36
C ILE A 27 -1.33 -2.62 -1.84
N PHE A 28 -1.58 -1.49 -1.17
CA PHE A 28 -2.00 -1.42 0.22
C PHE A 28 -3.45 -0.93 0.28
N CYS A 29 -4.30 -1.53 1.10
CA CYS A 29 -5.70 -1.10 1.21
C CYS A 29 -5.83 0.05 2.22
N ALA A 30 -6.55 1.11 1.84
CA ALA A 30 -6.71 2.30 2.69
C ALA A 30 -7.44 2.04 4.03
N LYS A 31 -8.19 0.93 4.12
CA LYS A 31 -8.88 0.49 5.35
C LYS A 31 -7.96 -0.21 6.35
N ASP A 32 -6.74 -0.54 5.97
CA ASP A 32 -5.81 -1.31 6.79
C ASP A 32 -5.16 -0.39 7.83
N LYS A 33 -5.34 -0.69 9.11
CA LYS A 33 -4.73 0.10 10.21
C LYS A 33 -3.19 0.19 10.10
N ALA A 34 -2.56 -0.78 9.44
CA ALA A 34 -1.12 -0.82 9.19
C ALA A 34 -0.63 0.22 8.14
N LEU A 35 -1.51 0.79 7.31
CA LEU A 35 -1.07 1.70 6.25
C LEU A 35 -0.52 3.03 6.80
N ILE A 36 -1.07 3.57 7.88
CA ILE A 36 -0.55 4.82 8.47
C ILE A 36 0.90 4.66 8.97
N PRO A 37 1.24 3.66 9.81
CA PRO A 37 2.63 3.35 10.14
C PRO A 37 3.53 3.08 8.93
N THR A 38 2.99 2.44 7.89
CA THR A 38 3.74 2.13 6.66
C THR A 38 4.12 3.42 5.90
N LEU A 39 3.20 4.37 5.77
CA LEU A 39 3.45 5.68 5.15
C LEU A 39 4.43 6.53 5.98
N GLN A 40 4.36 6.44 7.32
CA GLN A 40 5.33 7.11 8.21
C GLN A 40 6.75 6.58 8.02
N ALA A 41 6.91 5.25 7.93
CA ALA A 41 8.22 4.64 7.65
C ALA A 41 8.75 5.03 6.25
N TYR A 42 7.86 5.03 5.24
CA TYR A 42 8.21 5.44 3.88
C TYR A 42 8.65 6.91 3.80
N TYR A 43 7.95 7.82 4.48
CA TYR A 43 8.34 9.22 4.60
C TYR A 43 9.76 9.39 5.15
N VAL A 44 10.06 8.73 6.27
CA VAL A 44 11.38 8.82 6.94
C VAL A 44 12.49 8.34 6.01
N GLU A 45 12.26 7.24 5.28
CA GLU A 45 13.23 6.72 4.33
C GLU A 45 13.40 7.62 3.10
N CYS A 46 12.32 8.17 2.55
CA CYS A 46 12.38 9.18 1.48
C CYS A 46 13.16 10.44 1.90
N ALA A 47 12.94 10.94 3.11
CA ALA A 47 13.70 12.07 3.66
C ALA A 47 15.18 11.72 3.82
N ARG A 48 15.50 10.52 4.33
CA ARG A 48 16.88 10.01 4.47
C ARG A 48 17.60 9.85 3.13
N LEU A 49 16.87 9.50 2.07
CA LEU A 49 17.37 9.38 0.70
C LEU A 49 17.48 10.73 -0.04
N GLY A 50 17.06 11.84 0.58
CA GLY A 50 17.15 13.18 -0.01
C GLY A 50 16.07 13.48 -1.05
N CYS A 51 14.87 12.89 -0.92
CA CYS A 51 13.73 13.32 -1.73
C CYS A 51 13.37 14.79 -1.48
N GLY A 52 12.94 15.50 -2.54
CA GLY A 52 12.52 16.90 -2.45
C GLY A 52 11.29 17.10 -1.54
N ASN A 53 11.16 18.30 -0.97
CA ASN A 53 10.14 18.64 0.02
C ASN A 53 8.72 18.39 -0.49
N GLU A 54 8.45 18.64 -1.78
CA GLU A 54 7.16 18.43 -2.43
C GLU A 54 6.76 16.94 -2.48
N HIS A 55 7.75 16.04 -2.48
CA HIS A 55 7.50 14.60 -2.37
C HIS A 55 7.11 14.21 -0.94
N LEU A 56 7.78 14.78 0.05
CA LEU A 56 7.49 14.56 1.47
C LEU A 56 6.10 15.10 1.85
N GLU A 57 5.78 16.32 1.42
CA GLU A 57 4.45 16.94 1.57
C GLU A 57 3.35 16.08 0.91
N SER A 58 3.60 15.53 -0.28
CA SER A 58 2.66 14.63 -0.96
C SER A 58 2.36 13.36 -0.14
N ILE A 59 3.35 12.82 0.56
CA ILE A 59 3.19 11.68 1.48
C ILE A 59 2.42 12.10 2.74
N GLU A 60 2.68 13.29 3.30
CA GLU A 60 1.93 13.83 4.44
C GLU A 60 0.44 14.02 4.11
N LEU A 61 0.14 14.66 2.99
CA LEU A 61 -1.23 14.83 2.50
C LEU A 61 -1.91 13.47 2.21
N LEU A 62 -1.14 12.44 1.81
CA LEU A 62 -1.68 11.08 1.67
C LEU A 62 -2.00 10.45 3.03
N MET A 63 -1.12 10.60 4.02
CA MET A 63 -1.38 10.15 5.39
C MET A 63 -2.63 10.81 5.98
N GLU A 64 -2.85 12.10 5.75
CA GLU A 64 -4.07 12.79 6.19
C GLU A 64 -5.33 12.23 5.53
N ARG A 65 -5.32 12.04 4.20
CA ARG A 65 -6.45 11.42 3.48
C ARG A 65 -6.78 10.04 4.02
N VAL A 66 -5.77 9.20 4.31
CA VAL A 66 -5.97 7.86 4.88
C VAL A 66 -6.47 7.93 6.33
N LYS A 67 -5.94 8.85 7.16
CA LYS A 67 -6.45 9.07 8.54
C LYS A 67 -7.92 9.48 8.53
N ILE A 68 -8.30 10.42 7.67
CA ILE A 68 -9.69 10.88 7.53
C ILE A 68 -10.57 9.71 7.08
N PHE A 69 -10.18 8.98 6.03
CA PHE A 69 -10.90 7.79 5.55
C PHE A 69 -11.14 6.75 6.65
N GLN A 70 -10.11 6.42 7.43
CA GLN A 70 -10.22 5.49 8.55
C GLN A 70 -11.03 6.04 9.73
N ALA A 71 -11.07 7.35 9.94
CA ALA A 71 -11.82 7.98 11.02
C ALA A 71 -13.33 8.09 10.75
N VAL A 72 -13.74 8.36 9.50
CA VAL A 72 -15.16 8.59 9.15
C VAL A 72 -15.97 7.32 8.89
N GLY A 73 -15.32 6.16 8.71
CA GLY A 73 -16.00 4.90 8.41
C GLY A 73 -16.41 4.07 9.63
N ASP A 74 -17.32 3.13 9.42
CA ASP A 74 -17.69 2.07 10.39
C ASP A 74 -16.55 1.06 10.58
N GLU A 75 -16.71 0.06 11.47
CA GLU A 75 -15.63 -0.91 11.77
C GLU A 75 -15.14 -1.70 10.53
N GLU A 76 -15.99 -1.97 9.53
CA GLU A 76 -15.59 -2.57 8.25
C GLU A 76 -14.55 -1.74 7.46
N HIS A 77 -14.46 -0.43 7.75
CA HIS A 77 -13.48 0.50 7.16
C HIS A 77 -12.15 0.55 7.94
N ARG A 78 -12.01 -0.21 9.04
CA ARG A 78 -10.85 -0.20 9.94
C ARG A 78 -10.40 -1.63 10.26
N HIS A 79 -9.90 -2.32 9.24
CA HIS A 79 -9.46 -3.70 9.40
C HIS A 79 -8.04 -3.79 10.00
N ILE A 80 -7.82 -4.82 10.83
CA ILE A 80 -6.46 -5.30 11.11
C ILE A 80 -6.17 -6.31 10.01
N PRO A 81 -5.12 -6.16 9.17
CA PRO A 81 -4.83 -7.12 8.12
C PRO A 81 -4.66 -8.53 8.69
N ASP A 82 -5.58 -9.41 8.33
CA ASP A 82 -5.56 -10.83 8.61
C ASP A 82 -5.32 -11.63 7.31
N THR A 83 -5.03 -12.91 7.50
CA THR A 83 -4.98 -13.93 6.44
C THR A 83 -5.80 -15.17 6.84
N GLU A 84 -6.73 -15.00 7.79
CA GLU A 84 -7.56 -16.07 8.36
C GLU A 84 -8.84 -16.28 7.53
N THR A 85 -8.68 -16.47 6.23
CA THR A 85 -9.73 -16.98 5.34
C THR A 85 -9.24 -18.25 4.66
N ASP A 86 -10.13 -19.21 4.40
CA ASP A 86 -9.79 -20.54 3.87
C ASP A 86 -9.04 -20.52 2.51
N CYS A 87 -9.03 -19.37 1.82
CA CYS A 87 -8.32 -19.15 0.57
C CYS A 87 -6.94 -18.46 0.72
N GLU A 88 -6.57 -17.94 1.90
CA GLU A 88 -5.32 -17.22 2.16
C GLU A 88 -4.26 -18.07 2.92
N ILE A 89 -4.25 -19.38 2.70
CA ILE A 89 -3.25 -20.39 3.15
C ILE A 89 -3.02 -21.38 1.96
N ASP A 90 -2.35 -22.53 2.04
CA ASP A 90 -0.88 -22.76 2.15
C ASP A 90 -0.03 -21.91 1.17
N ARG A 91 -0.66 -21.33 0.16
CA ARG A 91 -0.04 -20.42 -0.81
C ARG A 91 -0.12 -19.00 -0.29
N CYS A 92 -1.29 -18.32 -0.43
CA CYS A 92 -1.57 -16.85 -0.35
C CYS A 92 -0.62 -15.90 -1.13
N ILE A 93 0.50 -16.48 -1.57
CA ILE A 93 1.83 -15.95 -1.77
C ILE A 93 2.49 -17.08 -2.57
N GLY A 94 2.83 -18.20 -1.92
CA GLY A 94 3.10 -19.56 -2.43
C GLY A 94 3.84 -19.72 -3.75
N GLY A 95 4.73 -18.78 -4.06
CA GLY A 95 6.08 -19.19 -4.45
C GLY A 95 6.66 -20.04 -3.32
N LYS A 96 6.19 -21.28 -3.22
CA LYS A 96 6.59 -22.27 -2.25
C LYS A 96 7.99 -22.71 -2.65
N GLY A 97 9.01 -22.24 -1.93
CA GLY A 97 10.41 -22.35 -2.34
C GLY A 97 10.92 -21.23 -3.26
N LEU A 98 10.35 -20.01 -3.16
CA LEU A 98 10.92 -18.77 -3.71
C LEU A 98 11.20 -17.77 -2.58
#